data_AF-A0A955T9Z9-F1
#
_entry.id   AF-A0A955T9Z9-F1
#
_cell.length_a   1.000
_cell.length_b   1.000
_cell.length_c   1.000
_cell.angle_alpha   90.00
_cell.angle_beta   90.00
_cell.angle_gamma   90.00
#
_symmetry.space_group_name_H-M   'P 1'
#
loop_
_entity.id
_entity.type
_entity.pdbx_description
1 polymer ?
#
loop_
_entity_poly.entity_id
_entity_poly.type
_entity_poly.pdbx_seq_one_letter_code
_entity_poly.pdbx_strand_id
1 'polypeptide(L)'
;VAVYAKERTRESVFHALYNRRVYATSGDRIILDFNADDHPMGSEFASKTPPELHVKVIGTSPILRVHFRKNSLVAHTVETSGREVDLKWTDPEFNPEKETYYYVQVEQENGEEAYSSPVWVN
;
A
#
# COMPACT_ATOMS: atom_id res chain seq x y z
N VAL A 1 -7.88 10.88 3.91
CA VAL A 1 -6.50 10.79 4.48
C VAL A 1 -6.54 10.03 5.79
N ALA A 2 -5.64 9.08 5.96
CA ALA A 2 -5.50 8.25 7.16
C ALA A 2 -4.02 8.09 7.54
N VAL A 3 -3.77 7.76 8.82
CA VAL A 3 -2.44 7.71 9.43
C VAL A 3 -2.29 6.43 10.26
N TYR A 4 -1.24 5.65 10.02
CA TYR A 4 -0.86 4.49 10.83
C TYR A 4 0.01 4.91 12.02
N ALA A 5 -0.65 5.32 13.09
CA ALA A 5 -0.01 5.59 14.37
C ALA A 5 -0.09 4.36 15.29
N LYS A 6 1.00 4.06 16.00
CA LYS A 6 1.06 2.96 16.97
C LYS A 6 0.12 3.20 18.16
N GLU A 7 -0.08 4.47 18.53
CA GLU A 7 -0.88 4.90 19.67
C GLU A 7 -1.75 6.09 19.29
N ARG A 8 -2.83 6.33 20.06
CA ARG A 8 -3.73 7.49 19.88
C ARG A 8 -3.21 8.73 20.61
N THR A 9 -1.91 8.99 20.48
CA THR A 9 -1.23 10.16 21.04
C THR A 9 -0.80 11.10 19.93
N ARG A 10 -0.69 12.39 20.25
CA ARG A 10 -0.24 13.40 19.30
C ARG A 10 1.14 13.04 18.77
N GLU A 11 2.05 12.63 19.64
CA GLU A 11 3.42 12.26 19.34
C GLU A 11 3.46 11.08 18.36
N SER A 12 2.63 10.05 18.57
CA SER A 12 2.56 8.89 17.68
C SER A 12 1.99 9.26 16.29
N VAL A 13 0.99 10.14 16.24
CA VAL A 13 0.44 10.65 14.97
C VAL A 13 1.50 11.47 14.22
N PHE A 14 2.20 12.39 14.90
CA PHE A 14 3.27 13.17 14.28
C PHE A 14 4.42 12.29 13.79
N HIS A 15 4.80 11.28 14.56
CA HIS A 15 5.80 10.30 14.14
C HIS A 15 5.37 9.53 12.88
N ALA A 16 4.12 9.09 12.82
CA ALA A 16 3.58 8.39 11.65
C ALA A 16 3.53 9.29 10.40
N LEU A 17 3.10 10.54 10.54
CA LEU A 17 3.13 11.54 9.48
C LEU A 17 4.56 11.78 8.97
N TYR A 18 5.52 12.00 9.89
CA TYR A 18 6.92 12.24 9.55
C TYR A 18 7.54 11.07 8.78
N ASN A 19 7.22 9.84 9.18
CA ASN A 19 7.68 8.62 8.52
C ASN A 19 6.80 8.18 7.34
N ARG A 20 5.89 9.05 6.85
CA ARG A 20 5.01 8.79 5.69
C ARG A 20 4.17 7.51 5.82
N ARG A 21 3.80 7.13 7.05
CA ARG A 21 2.90 6.00 7.34
C ARG A 21 1.45 6.45 7.15
N VAL A 22 1.13 6.86 5.92
CA VAL A 22 -0.13 7.53 5.57
C VAL A 22 -0.68 6.96 4.27
N TYR A 23 -2.00 7.08 4.10
CA TYR A 23 -2.65 6.75 2.85
C TYR A 23 -3.84 7.70 2.59
N ALA A 24 -4.21 7.84 1.34
CA ALA A 24 -5.33 8.66 0.91
C ALA A 24 -6.57 7.79 0.65
N THR A 25 -7.74 8.38 0.87
CA THR A 25 -9.05 7.84 0.47
C THR A 25 -9.85 8.98 -0.15
N SER A 26 -10.67 8.71 -1.16
CA SER A 26 -11.47 9.73 -1.87
C SER A 26 -12.72 10.19 -1.10
N GLY A 27 -13.18 9.42 -0.12
CA GLY A 27 -14.33 9.77 0.71
C GLY A 27 -14.66 8.69 1.73
N ASP A 28 -14.72 7.44 1.25
CA ASP A 28 -15.02 6.29 2.10
C ASP A 28 -13.90 5.99 3.12
N ARG A 29 -14.30 5.43 4.27
CA ARG A 29 -13.41 5.01 5.35
C ARG A 29 -12.78 3.64 5.05
N ILE A 30 -12.04 3.56 3.95
CA ILE A 30 -11.31 2.37 3.55
C ILE A 30 -10.13 2.17 4.51
N ILE A 31 -9.97 0.95 5.03
CA ILE A 31 -8.78 0.54 5.76
C ILE A 31 -7.85 -0.11 4.74
N LEU A 32 -6.62 0.38 4.66
CA LEU A 32 -5.61 -0.11 3.74
C LEU A 32 -4.31 -0.30 4.52
N ASP A 33 -3.78 -1.51 4.58
CA ASP A 33 -2.46 -1.82 5.12
C ASP A 33 -1.58 -2.36 3.98
N PHE A 34 -0.34 -1.89 3.91
CA PHE A 34 0.59 -2.23 2.84
C PHE A 34 2.00 -2.33 3.39
N ASN A 35 2.64 -3.47 3.13
CA ASN A 35 4.00 -3.80 3.55
C ASN A 35 4.78 -4.40 2.37
N ALA A 36 6.08 -4.17 2.34
CA ALA A 36 7.04 -4.91 1.53
C ALA A 36 7.96 -5.69 2.48
N ASP A 37 7.81 -7.01 2.49
CA ASP A 37 8.28 -7.87 3.59
C ASP A 37 7.79 -7.29 4.94
N ASP A 38 8.69 -6.98 5.86
CA ASP A 38 8.38 -6.40 7.18
C ASP A 38 8.41 -4.86 7.18
N HIS A 39 8.51 -4.21 6.01
CA HIS A 39 8.62 -2.75 5.88
C HIS A 39 7.26 -2.13 5.53
N PRO A 40 6.67 -1.31 6.42
CA PRO A 40 5.37 -0.70 6.15
C PRO A 40 5.46 0.42 5.12
N MET A 41 4.31 0.77 4.53
CA MET A 41 4.16 1.95 3.68
C MET A 41 4.87 3.19 4.24
N GLY A 42 5.56 3.93 3.38
CA GLY A 42 6.38 5.10 3.74
C GLY A 42 7.85 4.79 4.00
N SER A 43 8.21 3.51 4.19
CA SER A 43 9.57 3.05 4.46
C SER A 43 10.48 3.13 3.23
N GLU A 44 11.78 3.07 3.50
CA GLU A 44 12.85 2.96 2.53
C GLU A 44 13.84 1.92 3.05
N PHE A 45 14.20 0.93 2.23
CA PHE A 45 15.12 -0.14 2.61
C PHE A 45 15.85 -0.69 1.40
N ALA A 46 16.93 -1.43 1.63
CA ALA A 46 17.68 -2.09 0.56
C ALA A 46 17.33 -3.57 0.47
N SER A 47 17.22 -4.11 -0.76
CA SER A 47 16.98 -5.55 -0.95
C SER A 47 17.71 -6.12 -2.15
N LYS A 48 18.26 -7.33 -1.98
CA LYS A 48 18.87 -8.11 -3.06
C LYS A 48 17.90 -9.09 -3.72
N THR A 49 16.74 -9.30 -3.11
CA THR A 49 15.71 -10.23 -3.57
C THR A 49 14.39 -9.47 -3.75
N PRO A 50 13.51 -9.91 -4.66
CA PRO A 50 12.22 -9.27 -4.82
C PRO A 50 11.43 -9.36 -3.51
N PRO A 51 11.02 -8.22 -2.91
CA PRO A 51 10.26 -8.24 -1.67
C PRO A 51 8.84 -8.78 -1.91
N GLU A 52 8.27 -9.46 -0.92
CA GLU A 52 6.85 -9.83 -0.93
C GLU A 52 6.02 -8.59 -0.59
N LEU A 53 5.21 -8.14 -1.54
CA LEU A 53 4.29 -7.03 -1.36
C LEU A 53 2.98 -7.58 -0.80
N HIS A 54 2.71 -7.27 0.46
CA HIS A 54 1.51 -7.70 1.17
C HIS A 54 0.56 -6.51 1.34
N VAL A 55 -0.69 -6.70 0.91
CA VAL A 55 -1.75 -5.70 1.06
C VAL A 55 -2.97 -6.32 1.70
N LYS A 56 -3.48 -5.63 2.73
CA LYS A 56 -4.76 -5.93 3.35
C LYS A 56 -5.68 -4.73 3.22
N VAL A 57 -6.88 -4.95 2.72
CA VAL A 57 -7.88 -3.89 2.52
C VAL A 57 -9.21 -4.30 3.12
N ILE A 58 -9.86 -3.37 3.83
CA ILE A 58 -11.25 -3.50 4.26
C ILE A 58 -12.01 -2.30 3.71
N GLY A 59 -12.92 -2.59 2.79
CA GLY A 59 -13.77 -1.62 2.12
C GLY A 59 -15.12 -1.42 2.81
N THR A 60 -15.74 -0.29 2.49
CA THR A 60 -17.15 0.03 2.79
C THR A 60 -18.08 -0.49 1.68
N SER A 61 -17.52 -0.76 0.50
CA SER A 61 -18.15 -1.39 -0.67
C SER A 61 -17.25 -2.54 -1.16
N PRO A 62 -17.73 -3.50 -1.99
CA PRO A 62 -16.85 -4.52 -2.54
C PRO A 62 -15.63 -3.90 -3.24
N ILE A 63 -14.46 -4.47 -2.97
CA ILE A 63 -13.22 -4.08 -3.63
C ILE A 63 -13.28 -4.68 -5.03
N LEU A 64 -13.24 -3.82 -6.05
CA LEU A 64 -13.29 -4.23 -7.45
C LEU A 64 -11.88 -4.59 -7.94
N ARG A 65 -10.89 -3.74 -7.64
CA ARG A 65 -9.50 -3.94 -8.05
C ARG A 65 -8.50 -3.51 -6.99
N VAL A 66 -7.39 -4.24 -6.96
CA VAL A 66 -6.16 -3.81 -6.29
C VAL A 66 -5.04 -3.78 -7.32
N HIS A 67 -4.48 -2.60 -7.55
CA HIS A 67 -3.33 -2.39 -8.42
C HIS A 67 -2.06 -2.31 -7.58
N PHE A 68 -1.12 -3.23 -7.83
CA PHE A 68 0.26 -3.06 -7.40
C PHE A 68 0.99 -2.22 -8.43
N ARG A 69 1.52 -1.08 -8.00
CA ARG A 69 2.17 -0.10 -8.87
C ARG A 69 3.65 -0.05 -8.59
N LYS A 70 4.46 -0.05 -9.65
CA LYS A 70 5.93 0.07 -9.64
C LYS A 70 6.30 1.31 -10.43
N ASN A 71 7.04 2.25 -9.83
CA ASN A 71 7.53 3.45 -10.51
C ASN A 71 6.42 4.21 -11.27
N SER A 72 5.28 4.42 -10.61
CA SER A 72 4.05 5.04 -11.15
C SER A 72 3.31 4.24 -12.24
N LEU A 73 3.79 3.08 -12.68
CA LEU A 73 3.10 2.20 -13.63
C LEU A 73 2.37 1.08 -12.90
N VAL A 74 1.26 0.61 -13.46
CA VAL A 74 0.58 -0.60 -12.95
C VAL A 74 1.41 -1.82 -13.35
N ALA A 75 1.98 -2.52 -12.38
CA ALA A 75 2.77 -3.72 -12.61
C ALA A 75 1.90 -5.00 -12.51
N HIS A 76 0.90 -4.98 -11.62
CA HIS A 76 -0.02 -6.09 -11.46
C HIS A 76 -1.40 -5.59 -11.00
N THR A 77 -2.45 -6.28 -11.43
CA THR A 77 -3.83 -6.00 -11.05
C THR A 77 -4.49 -7.28 -10.59
N VAL A 78 -5.15 -7.23 -9.43
CA VAL A 78 -6.02 -8.29 -8.93
C VAL A 78 -7.45 -7.78 -8.95
N GLU A 79 -8.33 -8.47 -9.67
CA GLU A 79 -9.78 -8.24 -9.59
C GLU A 79 -10.40 -9.09 -8.49
N THR A 80 -11.39 -8.54 -7.80
CA THR A 80 -12.04 -9.18 -6.65
C THR A 80 -13.47 -8.67 -6.49
N SER A 81 -14.20 -9.23 -5.54
CA SER A 81 -15.58 -8.85 -5.18
C SER A 81 -15.83 -8.90 -3.67
N GLY A 82 -14.78 -9.15 -2.88
CA GLY A 82 -14.86 -9.16 -1.42
C GLY A 82 -14.82 -7.75 -0.85
N ARG A 83 -15.41 -7.55 0.33
CA ARG A 83 -15.21 -6.33 1.12
C ARG A 83 -13.95 -6.35 1.96
N GLU A 84 -13.38 -7.53 2.15
CA GLU A 84 -12.07 -7.73 2.77
C GLU A 84 -11.22 -8.52 1.78
N VAL A 85 -10.01 -8.03 1.53
CA VAL A 85 -9.02 -8.70 0.69
C VAL A 85 -7.67 -8.71 1.39
N ASP A 86 -6.97 -9.82 1.23
CA ASP A 86 -5.64 -10.06 1.77
C ASP A 86 -4.83 -10.71 0.64
N LEU A 87 -3.92 -9.94 0.06
CA LEU A 87 -3.24 -10.29 -1.18
C LEU A 87 -1.73 -10.15 -1.04
N LYS A 88 -1.01 -11.05 -1.70
CA LYS A 88 0.44 -11.06 -1.76
C LYS A 88 0.87 -11.08 -3.21
N TRP A 89 1.88 -10.31 -3.55
CA TRP A 89 2.47 -10.27 -4.88
C TRP A 89 3.98 -10.01 -4.79
N THR A 90 4.74 -10.57 -5.72
CA THR A 90 6.18 -10.40 -5.82
C THR A 90 6.50 -9.95 -7.23
N ASP A 91 7.30 -8.90 -7.38
CA ASP A 91 7.65 -8.35 -8.68
C ASP A 91 8.58 -9.31 -9.47
N PRO A 92 8.12 -9.91 -10.58
CA PRO A 92 8.94 -10.82 -11.37
C PRO A 92 10.06 -10.09 -12.14
N GLU A 93 9.96 -8.77 -12.30
CA GLU A 93 10.92 -7.92 -12.98
C GLU A 93 11.75 -7.07 -12.00
N PHE A 94 11.84 -7.52 -10.74
CA PHE A 94 12.67 -6.85 -9.74
C PHE A 94 14.14 -6.83 -10.18
N ASN A 95 14.79 -5.69 -9.98
CA ASN A 95 16.20 -5.50 -10.27
C ASN A 95 16.87 -4.77 -9.09
N PRO A 96 17.74 -5.44 -8.32
CA PRO A 96 18.38 -4.84 -7.13
C PRO A 96 19.39 -3.73 -7.46
N GLU A 97 19.77 -3.56 -8.73
CA GLU A 97 20.67 -2.48 -9.16
C GLU A 97 19.90 -1.19 -9.53
N LYS A 98 18.57 -1.20 -9.41
CA LYS A 98 17.70 -0.06 -9.73
C LYS A 98 16.83 0.28 -8.54
N GLU A 99 16.94 1.54 -8.10
CA GLU A 99 15.98 2.13 -7.20
C GLU A 99 14.56 2.01 -7.78
N THR A 100 13.66 1.46 -6.98
CA THR A 100 12.27 1.25 -7.35
C THR A 100 11.38 1.55 -6.16
N TYR A 101 10.17 2.05 -6.42
CA TYR A 101 9.18 2.19 -5.36
C TYR A 101 7.87 1.50 -5.74
N TYR A 102 7.25 0.92 -4.72
CA TYR A 102 5.98 0.24 -4.81
C TYR A 102 4.91 0.94 -3.99
N TYR A 103 3.70 0.97 -4.50
CA TYR A 103 2.52 1.40 -3.75
C TYR A 103 1.28 0.72 -4.32
N VAL A 104 0.19 0.75 -3.57
CA VAL A 104 -1.07 0.14 -3.99
C VAL A 104 -2.14 1.19 -4.22
N GLN A 105 -2.93 0.97 -5.26
CA GLN A 105 -4.18 1.67 -5.53
C GLN A 105 -5.33 0.67 -5.42
N VAL A 106 -6.37 1.04 -4.70
CA VAL A 106 -7.58 0.25 -4.50
C VAL A 106 -8.75 0.97 -5.15
N GLU A 107 -9.57 0.22 -5.88
CA GLU A 107 -10.83 0.69 -6.46
C GLU A 107 -11.97 -0.13 -5.86
N GLN A 108 -12.99 0.53 -5.30
CA GLN A 108 -14.24 -0.09 -4.89
C GLN A 108 -15.28 -0.02 -6.02
N GLU A 109 -16.28 -0.91 -6.01
CA GLU A 109 -17.38 -0.91 -6.99
C GLU A 109 -18.17 0.41 -7.03
N ASN A 110 -18.21 1.18 -5.93
CA ASN A 110 -18.88 2.47 -5.88
C ASN A 110 -18.04 3.63 -6.43
N GLY A 111 -16.86 3.34 -6.98
CA GLY A 111 -15.93 4.33 -7.57
C GLY A 111 -15.02 5.03 -6.56
N GLU A 112 -15.15 4.74 -5.26
CA GLU A 112 -14.26 5.28 -4.24
C GLU A 112 -12.92 4.54 -4.23
N GLU A 113 -11.84 5.26 -4.00
CA GLU A 113 -10.48 4.77 -4.11
C GLU A 113 -9.65 4.98 -2.84
N ALA A 114 -8.58 4.19 -2.72
CA ALA A 114 -7.51 4.41 -1.75
C ALA A 114 -6.11 4.27 -2.38
N TYR A 115 -5.15 5.06 -1.90
CA TYR A 115 -3.76 5.05 -2.35
C TYR A 115 -2.82 5.00 -1.15
N SER A 116 -1.94 3.99 -1.08
CA SER A 116 -0.91 3.92 -0.04
C SER A 116 0.22 4.92 -0.27
N SER A 117 0.96 5.24 0.78
CA SER A 117 2.31 5.79 0.60
C SER A 117 3.23 4.77 -0.07
N PRO A 118 4.25 5.22 -0.80
CA PRO A 118 5.22 4.33 -1.41
C PRO A 118 6.14 3.68 -0.38
N VAL A 119 6.60 2.49 -0.71
CA VAL A 119 7.78 1.85 -0.11
C VAL A 119 8.90 1.89 -1.13
N TRP A 120 10.03 2.47 -0.76
CA TRP A 120 11.22 2.59 -1.59
C TRP A 120 12.15 1.41 -1.34
N VAL A 121 12.63 0.78 -2.42
CA VAL A 121 13.51 -0.39 -2.42
C VAL A 121 14.75 -0.04 -3.23
N ASN A 122 15.89 0.01 -2.53
CA ASN A 122 17.19 0.44 -3.04
C ASN A 122 18.21 -0.72 -3.15
#